data_AF-A0AAV5V2N7-F1
#
_entry.id   AF-A0AAV5V2N7-F1
#
_cell.length_a   1.000
_cell.length_b   1.000
_cell.length_c   1.000
_cell.angle_alpha   90.00
_cell.angle_beta   90.00
_cell.angle_gamma   90.00
#
_symmetry.space_group_name_H-M   'P 1'
#
loop_
_entity.id
_entity.type
_entity.pdbx_description
1 polymer ?
#
loop_
_entity_poly.entity_id
_entity_poly.type
_entity_poly.pdbx_seq_one_letter_code
_entity_poly.pdbx_strand_id
1 'polypeptide(L)'
;HEQGSKDIIRRVFKYERVEKALRPYLGGSDNQRYRQNLEFIVELISPPEKMLVDGVWVLKGRSIDKSFLFDIVFNVHESFDVDKFDYVLRDSMLAGFGIRFSKESLLRVINNIRVLKCPRLGIRRICFATKTAGELLSLADSRHVLHARVIQHKTVALIEAMIARAFIAAAPHVVFDTKSGKKIVLSHIHEDLDVFCRVDDSILQMIARSDQPGLERASSILQSISERRLARRVAYVECSPTQKMSGKKY
;
A
#
# COMPACT_ATOMS: atom_id res chain seq x y z
N HIS A 1 3.31 5.55 0.81
CA HIS A 1 1.89 5.76 1.20
C HIS A 1 1.68 5.39 2.68
N GLU A 2 2.43 4.42 3.19
CA GLU A 2 2.51 3.96 4.58
C GLU A 2 2.70 5.11 5.58
N GLN A 3 3.64 6.02 5.32
CA GLN A 3 3.85 7.20 6.18
C GLN A 3 2.61 8.11 6.20
N GLY A 4 2.00 8.35 5.03
CA GLY A 4 0.73 9.08 4.94
C GLY A 4 -0.39 8.42 5.73
N SER A 5 -0.51 7.09 5.68
CA SER A 5 -1.47 6.33 6.50
C SER A 5 -1.23 6.53 8.00
N LYS A 6 0.03 6.49 8.46
CA LYS A 6 0.39 6.76 9.86
C LYS A 6 -0.02 8.17 10.28
N ASP A 7 0.24 9.17 9.44
CA ASP A 7 -0.06 10.57 9.74
C ASP A 7 -1.58 10.84 9.75
N ILE A 8 -2.31 10.23 8.81
CA ILE A 8 -3.79 10.28 8.78
C ILE A 8 -4.38 9.60 10.01
N ILE A 9 -3.93 8.40 10.38
CA ILE A 9 -4.44 7.70 11.57
C ILE A 9 -4.18 8.53 12.84
N ARG A 10 -2.98 9.10 12.98
CA ARG A 10 -2.68 10.00 14.11
C ARG A 10 -3.60 11.22 14.14
N ARG A 11 -3.92 11.80 12.98
CA ARG A 11 -4.90 12.91 12.89
C ARG A 11 -6.31 12.44 13.27
N VAL A 12 -6.74 11.27 12.79
CA VAL A 12 -8.07 10.71 13.08
C VAL A 12 -8.29 10.55 14.59
N PHE A 13 -7.28 10.07 15.31
CA PHE A 13 -7.35 9.92 16.77
C PHE A 13 -7.35 11.25 17.55
N LYS A 14 -7.01 12.38 16.92
CA LYS A 14 -7.13 13.72 17.55
C LYS A 14 -8.55 14.28 17.51
N TYR A 15 -9.46 13.71 16.72
CA TYR A 15 -10.84 14.15 16.72
C TYR A 15 -11.55 13.71 18.00
N GLU A 16 -12.10 14.65 18.75
CA GLU A 16 -12.79 14.40 20.02
C GLU A 16 -13.86 13.31 19.92
N ARG A 17 -14.66 13.31 18.83
CA ARG A 17 -15.67 12.27 18.59
C ARG A 17 -15.08 10.86 18.47
N VAL A 18 -13.90 10.73 17.86
CA VAL A 18 -13.21 9.45 17.65
C VAL A 18 -12.57 8.99 18.95
N GLU A 19 -11.88 9.91 19.64
CA GLU A 19 -11.32 9.63 20.96
C GLU A 19 -12.42 9.16 21.92
N LYS A 20 -13.51 9.91 22.05
CA LYS A 20 -14.64 9.57 22.93
C LYS A 20 -15.22 8.18 22.62
N ALA A 21 -15.32 7.81 21.34
CA ALA A 21 -15.85 6.52 20.93
C ALA A 21 -14.90 5.34 21.19
N LEU A 22 -13.59 5.53 20.97
CA LEU A 22 -12.61 4.43 21.04
C LEU A 22 -11.88 4.33 22.37
N ARG A 23 -11.88 5.40 23.16
CA ARG A 23 -11.17 5.46 24.45
C ARG A 23 -11.56 4.33 25.40
N PRO A 24 -12.85 3.94 25.59
CA PRO A 24 -13.19 2.81 26.46
C PRO A 24 -12.49 1.50 26.10
N TYR A 25 -12.21 1.26 24.81
CA TYR A 25 -11.57 0.04 24.32
C TYR A 25 -10.04 0.13 24.27
N LEU A 26 -9.50 1.33 24.05
CA LEU A 26 -8.07 1.56 23.88
C LEU A 26 -7.34 1.91 25.17
N GLY A 27 -8.03 2.25 26.27
CA GLY A 27 -7.35 2.52 27.55
C GLY A 27 -8.26 2.95 28.70
N GLY A 28 -9.49 3.35 28.40
CA GLY A 28 -10.45 3.84 29.38
C GLY A 28 -9.93 5.08 30.11
N SER A 29 -9.82 4.97 31.43
CA SER A 29 -9.22 6.00 32.29
C SER A 29 -7.68 6.01 32.26
N ASP A 30 -7.03 4.95 31.77
CA ASP A 30 -5.58 4.84 31.71
C ASP A 30 -5.02 5.54 30.45
N ASN A 31 -4.51 6.76 30.66
CA ASN A 31 -3.88 7.56 29.61
C ASN A 31 -2.62 6.93 29.02
N GLN A 32 -1.84 6.20 29.83
CA GLN A 32 -0.60 5.59 29.36
C GLN A 32 -0.94 4.42 28.43
N ARG A 33 -1.87 3.56 28.85
CA ARG A 33 -2.36 2.45 28.03
C ARG A 33 -3.02 2.93 26.74
N TYR A 34 -3.78 4.02 26.80
CA TYR A 34 -4.36 4.66 25.61
C TYR A 34 -3.26 5.05 24.61
N ARG A 35 -2.25 5.83 25.03
CA ARG A 35 -1.13 6.24 24.17
C ARG A 35 -0.36 5.04 23.63
N GLN A 36 -0.10 4.03 24.46
CA GLN A 36 0.60 2.81 24.05
C GLN A 36 -0.16 2.04 22.97
N ASN A 37 -1.50 1.95 23.09
CA ASN A 37 -2.34 1.30 22.08
C ASN A 37 -2.41 2.07 20.77
N LEU A 38 -2.41 3.41 20.81
CA LEU A 38 -2.29 4.22 19.61
C LEU A 38 -0.95 4.02 18.90
N GLU A 39 0.16 4.01 19.67
CA GLU A 39 1.48 3.74 19.10
C GLU A 39 1.54 2.35 18.47
N PHE A 40 0.96 1.34 19.12
CA PHE A 40 0.86 -0.01 18.56
C PHE A 40 0.13 -0.05 17.22
N ILE A 41 -1.03 0.62 17.10
CA ILE A 41 -1.80 0.68 15.84
C ILE A 41 -0.96 1.30 14.72
N VAL A 42 -0.22 2.36 15.02
CA VAL A 42 0.66 3.02 14.06
C VAL A 42 1.84 2.13 13.68
N GLU A 43 2.45 1.44 14.65
CA GLU A 43 3.56 0.50 14.42
C GLU A 43 3.15 -0.69 13.54
N LEU A 44 1.90 -1.17 13.61
CA LEU A 44 1.39 -2.25 12.77
C LEU A 44 1.35 -1.92 11.27
N ILE A 45 1.29 -0.63 10.90
CA ILE A 45 1.16 -0.20 9.49
C ILE A 45 2.47 -0.38 8.72
N SER A 46 3.59 -0.03 9.35
CA SER A 46 4.92 -0.26 8.79
C SER A 46 5.94 -0.39 9.92
N PRO A 47 6.06 -1.60 10.52
CA PRO A 47 7.08 -1.89 11.52
C PRO A 47 8.48 -1.93 10.90
N PRO A 48 9.55 -1.77 11.70
CA PRO A 48 10.92 -1.90 11.21
C PRO A 48 11.21 -3.35 10.81
N GLU A 49 12.06 -3.55 9.79
CA GLU A 49 12.50 -4.88 9.33
C GLU A 49 13.21 -5.67 10.44
N LYS A 50 14.03 -4.98 11.25
CA LYS A 50 14.69 -5.55 12.43
C LYS A 50 13.98 -5.06 13.69
N MET A 51 13.19 -5.95 14.30
CA MET A 51 12.48 -5.66 15.56
C MET A 51 13.35 -5.91 16.81
N LEU A 52 14.45 -6.65 16.64
CA LEU A 52 15.52 -6.79 17.63
C LEU A 52 16.81 -6.21 17.04
N VAL A 53 17.40 -5.25 17.74
CA VAL A 53 18.70 -4.66 17.41
C VAL A 53 19.59 -4.84 18.62
N ASP A 54 20.70 -5.55 18.46
CA ASP A 54 21.63 -5.90 19.55
C ASP A 54 20.95 -6.56 20.78
N GLY A 55 19.94 -7.39 20.52
CA GLY A 55 19.14 -8.06 21.55
C GLY A 55 18.06 -7.17 22.20
N VAL A 56 17.96 -5.90 21.81
CA VAL A 56 17.00 -4.94 22.34
C VAL A 56 15.76 -4.86 21.45
N TRP A 57 14.59 -4.96 22.06
CA TRP A 57 13.30 -4.79 21.40
C TRP A 57 13.00 -3.32 21.14
N VAL A 58 12.78 -2.95 19.88
CA VAL A 58 12.71 -1.54 19.46
C VAL A 58 11.30 -0.95 19.38
N LEU A 59 10.27 -1.79 19.43
CA LEU A 59 8.86 -1.38 19.34
C LEU A 59 8.32 -1.02 20.73
N LYS A 60 7.46 0.00 20.78
CA LYS A 60 6.95 0.60 22.03
C LYS A 60 5.51 0.18 22.34
N GLY A 61 4.72 -0.06 21.30
CA GLY A 61 3.30 -0.35 21.43
C GLY A 61 3.03 -1.71 22.10
N ARG A 62 3.92 -2.68 21.92
CA ARG A 62 3.85 -4.00 22.54
C ARG A 62 5.22 -4.52 22.93
N SER A 63 5.26 -5.34 23.97
CA SER A 63 6.44 -6.10 24.37
C SER A 63 6.71 -7.28 23.44
N ILE A 64 7.94 -7.79 23.51
CA ILE A 64 8.45 -8.89 22.68
C ILE A 64 7.61 -10.18 22.74
N ASP A 65 6.90 -10.45 23.84
CA ASP A 65 6.02 -11.63 23.95
C ASP A 65 4.81 -11.58 23.00
N LYS A 66 4.47 -10.38 22.49
CA LYS A 66 3.42 -10.12 21.51
C LYS A 66 3.95 -9.82 20.10
N SER A 67 5.21 -10.11 19.83
CA SER A 67 5.85 -9.85 18.52
C SER A 67 5.09 -10.46 17.32
N PHE A 68 4.38 -11.57 17.51
CA PHE A 68 3.60 -12.23 16.47
C PHE A 68 2.44 -11.37 15.92
N LEU A 69 1.99 -10.34 16.64
CA LEU A 69 0.94 -9.45 16.16
C LEU A 69 1.39 -8.64 14.93
N PHE A 70 2.69 -8.40 14.79
CA PHE A 70 3.27 -7.69 13.64
C PHE A 70 3.29 -8.54 12.36
N ASP A 71 2.90 -9.82 12.42
CA ASP A 71 2.71 -10.66 11.23
C ASP A 71 1.31 -10.50 10.61
N ILE A 72 0.37 -9.83 11.30
CA ILE A 72 -1.05 -9.83 10.91
C ILE A 72 -1.31 -8.77 9.82
N VAL A 73 -0.98 -7.51 10.09
CA VAL A 73 -1.35 -6.36 9.24
C VAL A 73 -0.33 -6.11 8.14
N PHE A 74 0.96 -6.04 8.50
CA PHE A 74 2.06 -5.86 7.56
C PHE A 74 3.22 -6.78 7.94
N ASN A 75 3.35 -7.91 7.25
CA ASN A 75 4.37 -8.91 7.57
C ASN A 75 5.68 -8.62 6.81
N VAL A 76 6.58 -7.89 7.46
CA VAL A 76 7.86 -7.48 6.86
C VAL A 76 8.81 -8.64 6.53
N HIS A 77 8.62 -9.81 7.14
CA HIS A 77 9.58 -10.91 7.03
C HIS A 77 9.26 -11.92 5.92
N GLU A 78 8.00 -12.31 5.79
CA GLU A 78 7.57 -13.36 4.84
C GLU A 78 6.38 -12.92 3.99
N SER A 79 5.86 -11.70 4.23
CA SER A 79 4.75 -11.11 3.46
C SER A 79 3.45 -11.94 3.45
N PHE A 80 3.23 -12.86 4.39
CA PHE A 80 1.92 -13.47 4.60
C PHE A 80 1.15 -12.65 5.65
N ASP A 81 0.32 -11.74 5.17
CA ASP A 81 -0.50 -10.80 5.95
C ASP A 81 -1.94 -10.75 5.41
N VAL A 82 -2.86 -10.21 6.20
CA VAL A 82 -4.29 -10.18 5.85
C VAL A 82 -4.60 -9.25 4.69
N ASP A 83 -3.79 -8.20 4.49
CA ASP A 83 -3.87 -7.31 3.32
C ASP A 83 -3.75 -8.12 2.02
N LYS A 84 -2.74 -8.99 1.95
CA LYS A 84 -2.46 -9.81 0.76
C LYS A 84 -3.44 -10.95 0.54
N PHE A 85 -3.94 -11.55 1.61
CA PHE A 85 -5.03 -12.51 1.45
C PHE A 85 -6.28 -11.85 0.87
N ASP A 86 -6.63 -10.63 1.31
CA ASP A 86 -7.81 -9.92 0.81
C ASP A 86 -7.63 -9.47 -0.64
N TYR A 87 -6.58 -8.70 -0.96
CA TYR A 87 -6.48 -8.12 -2.30
C TYR A 87 -6.28 -9.20 -3.37
N VAL A 88 -5.56 -10.28 -3.09
CA VAL A 88 -5.39 -11.37 -4.09
C VAL A 88 -6.73 -12.01 -4.45
N LEU A 89 -7.58 -12.28 -3.46
CA LEU A 89 -8.91 -12.85 -3.71
C LEU A 89 -9.86 -11.82 -4.36
N ARG A 90 -9.88 -10.59 -3.85
CA ARG A 90 -10.74 -9.50 -4.32
C ARG A 90 -10.41 -9.12 -5.76
N ASP A 91 -9.15 -8.89 -6.07
CA ASP A 91 -8.71 -8.41 -7.38
C ASP A 91 -8.91 -9.48 -8.45
N SER A 92 -8.68 -10.76 -8.12
CA SER A 92 -8.98 -11.87 -9.02
C SER A 92 -10.46 -11.93 -9.37
N MET A 93 -11.33 -11.77 -8.37
CA MET A 93 -12.78 -11.74 -8.58
C MET A 93 -13.20 -10.56 -9.46
N LEU A 94 -12.71 -9.35 -9.16
CA LEU A 94 -13.04 -8.14 -9.91
C LEU A 94 -12.47 -8.13 -11.34
N ALA A 95 -11.29 -8.70 -11.54
CA ALA A 95 -10.68 -8.86 -12.85
C ALA A 95 -11.32 -9.98 -13.69
N GLY A 96 -12.20 -10.80 -13.11
CA GLY A 96 -12.99 -11.79 -13.82
C GLY A 96 -12.21 -13.03 -14.27
N PHE A 97 -11.13 -13.40 -13.59
CA PHE A 97 -10.43 -14.66 -13.86
C PHE A 97 -10.09 -15.41 -12.57
N GLY A 98 -10.04 -16.74 -12.65
CA GLY A 98 -9.72 -17.59 -11.51
C GLY A 98 -8.23 -17.64 -11.20
N ILE A 99 -7.91 -17.64 -9.92
CA ILE A 99 -6.58 -17.93 -9.37
C ILE A 99 -6.61 -19.24 -8.58
N ARG A 100 -5.43 -19.79 -8.26
CA ARG A 100 -5.31 -21.05 -7.52
C ARG A 100 -5.65 -20.88 -6.03
N PHE A 101 -5.29 -19.75 -5.44
CA PHE A 101 -5.59 -19.45 -4.04
C PHE A 101 -7.07 -19.09 -3.88
N SER A 102 -7.83 -19.91 -3.16
CA SER A 102 -9.26 -19.70 -2.95
C SER A 102 -9.58 -19.30 -1.50
N LYS A 103 -10.85 -18.99 -1.23
CA LYS A 103 -11.36 -18.78 0.13
C LYS A 103 -11.12 -20.01 1.01
N GLU A 104 -11.26 -21.21 0.45
CA GLU A 104 -11.02 -22.49 1.14
C GLU A 104 -9.53 -22.66 1.46
N SER A 105 -8.62 -22.29 0.54
CA SER A 105 -7.17 -22.22 0.81
C SER A 105 -6.88 -21.32 2.01
N LEU A 106 -7.48 -20.12 2.05
CA LEU A 106 -7.33 -19.18 3.16
C LEU A 106 -7.85 -19.75 4.48
N LEU A 107 -9.06 -20.31 4.50
CA LEU A 107 -9.64 -20.91 5.71
C LEU A 107 -8.77 -22.07 6.21
N ARG A 108 -8.25 -22.90 5.30
CA ARG A 108 -7.34 -23.99 5.65
C ARG A 108 -6.04 -23.46 6.28
N VAL A 109 -5.47 -22.38 5.74
CA VAL A 109 -4.29 -21.71 6.32
C VAL A 109 -4.61 -21.20 7.73
N ILE A 110 -5.66 -20.38 7.88
CA ILE A 110 -6.04 -19.76 9.17
C ILE A 110 -6.31 -20.82 10.25
N ASN A 111 -7.02 -21.90 9.92
CA ASN A 111 -7.33 -22.97 10.87
C ASN A 111 -6.09 -23.76 11.34
N ASN A 112 -4.95 -23.60 10.66
CA ASN A 112 -3.71 -24.34 10.92
C ASN A 112 -2.52 -23.42 11.26
N ILE A 113 -2.76 -22.20 11.73
CA ILE A 113 -1.71 -21.32 12.27
C ILE A 113 -1.46 -21.57 13.76
N ARG A 114 -0.23 -21.34 14.20
CA ARG A 114 0.18 -21.33 15.62
C ARG A 114 1.19 -20.21 15.87
N VAL A 115 1.30 -19.76 17.11
CA VAL A 115 2.36 -18.82 17.52
C VAL A 115 3.50 -19.61 18.14
N LEU A 116 4.68 -19.55 17.52
CA LEU A 116 5.88 -20.27 17.98
C LEU A 116 7.08 -19.30 18.05
N LYS A 117 8.10 -19.65 18.84
CA LYS A 117 9.37 -18.90 18.86
C LYS A 117 10.15 -19.22 17.59
N CYS A 118 10.53 -18.20 16.83
CA CYS A 118 11.36 -18.32 15.64
C CYS A 118 12.84 -18.42 16.03
N PRO A 119 13.55 -19.52 15.74
CA PRO A 119 14.97 -19.65 16.11
C PRO A 119 15.86 -18.61 15.43
N ARG A 120 15.56 -18.25 14.17
CA ARG A 120 16.33 -17.29 13.36
C ARG A 120 16.21 -15.86 13.87
N LEU A 121 15.02 -15.46 14.32
CA LEU A 121 14.73 -14.07 14.71
C LEU A 121 14.70 -13.85 16.22
N GLY A 122 14.69 -14.92 17.03
CA GLY A 122 14.61 -14.83 18.49
C GLY A 122 13.24 -14.40 19.05
N ILE A 123 12.28 -14.04 18.20
CA ILE A 123 10.94 -13.53 18.57
C ILE A 123 9.83 -14.56 18.29
N ARG A 124 8.63 -14.36 18.87
CA ARG A 124 7.44 -15.16 18.53
C ARG A 124 6.86 -14.71 17.19
N ARG A 125 6.49 -15.65 16.34
CA ARG A 125 5.94 -15.40 14.99
C ARG A 125 4.67 -16.23 14.79
N ILE A 126 3.82 -15.79 13.87
CA ILE A 126 2.80 -16.64 13.27
C ILE A 126 3.50 -17.68 12.40
N CYS A 127 3.25 -18.95 12.68
CA CYS A 127 3.77 -20.09 11.95
C CYS A 127 2.62 -20.89 11.35
N PHE A 128 2.86 -21.40 10.15
CA PHE A 128 1.88 -22.18 9.39
C PHE A 128 2.23 -23.68 9.49
N ALA A 129 1.23 -24.54 9.63
CA ALA A 129 1.46 -25.98 9.63
C ALA A 129 2.05 -26.43 8.28
N THR A 130 3.03 -27.33 8.30
CA THR A 130 3.71 -27.82 7.09
C THR A 130 2.73 -28.33 6.01
N LYS A 131 1.63 -28.96 6.41
CA LYS A 131 0.58 -29.46 5.50
C LYS A 131 -0.18 -28.37 4.72
N THR A 132 0.00 -27.09 5.05
CA THR A 132 -0.59 -25.95 4.32
C THR A 132 0.41 -25.22 3.44
N ALA A 133 1.65 -25.72 3.31
CA ALA A 133 2.68 -25.09 2.47
C ALA A 133 2.22 -24.89 1.01
N GLY A 134 1.49 -25.86 0.45
CA GLY A 134 0.93 -25.75 -0.91
C GLY A 134 -0.10 -24.63 -1.07
N GLU A 135 -0.83 -24.27 0.00
CA GLU A 135 -1.78 -23.15 -0.02
C GLU A 135 -1.06 -21.80 0.05
N LEU A 136 0.04 -21.72 0.81
CA LEU A 136 0.86 -20.51 0.84
C LEU A 136 1.60 -20.29 -0.49
N LEU A 137 2.08 -21.37 -1.11
CA LEU A 137 2.68 -21.31 -2.44
C LEU A 137 1.64 -20.88 -3.48
N SER A 138 0.41 -21.40 -3.40
CA SER A 138 -0.65 -21.00 -4.32
C SER A 138 -1.01 -19.51 -4.20
N LEU A 139 -0.91 -18.91 -3.00
CA LEU A 139 -1.02 -17.46 -2.84
C LEU A 139 0.06 -16.71 -3.63
N ALA A 140 1.32 -17.13 -3.49
CA ALA A 140 2.45 -16.50 -4.19
C ALA A 140 2.29 -16.60 -5.72
N ASP A 141 1.93 -17.78 -6.22
CA ASP A 141 1.63 -17.99 -7.64
C ASP A 141 0.48 -17.12 -8.11
N SER A 142 -0.59 -17.03 -7.31
CA SER A 142 -1.79 -16.24 -7.64
C SER A 142 -1.48 -14.75 -7.70
N ARG A 143 -0.66 -14.25 -6.76
CA ARG A 143 -0.14 -12.89 -6.79
C ARG A 143 0.70 -12.65 -8.05
N HIS A 144 1.58 -13.58 -8.42
CA HIS A 144 2.36 -13.45 -9.65
C HIS A 144 1.46 -13.34 -10.89
N VAL A 145 0.44 -14.20 -11.00
CA VAL A 145 -0.53 -14.16 -12.11
C VAL A 145 -1.27 -12.83 -12.15
N LEU A 146 -1.74 -12.32 -11.01
CA LEU A 146 -2.40 -11.00 -10.91
C LEU A 146 -1.48 -9.87 -11.38
N HIS A 147 -0.22 -9.88 -10.93
CA HIS A 147 0.76 -8.90 -11.36
C HIS A 147 0.98 -8.94 -12.87
N ALA A 148 1.19 -10.12 -13.44
CA ALA A 148 1.47 -10.27 -14.87
C ALA A 148 0.28 -9.91 -15.76
N ARG A 149 -0.95 -10.26 -15.34
CA ARG A 149 -2.15 -10.12 -16.18
C ARG A 149 -2.88 -8.79 -16.02
N VAL A 150 -2.89 -8.23 -14.81
CA VAL A 150 -3.70 -7.06 -14.46
C VAL A 150 -2.81 -5.86 -14.17
N ILE A 151 -2.04 -5.94 -13.09
CA ILE A 151 -1.34 -4.77 -12.52
C ILE A 151 -0.28 -4.25 -13.51
N GLN A 152 0.55 -5.15 -14.03
CA GLN A 152 1.60 -4.81 -15.00
C GLN A 152 1.16 -5.05 -16.44
N HIS A 153 -0.15 -5.09 -16.72
CA HIS A 153 -0.62 -5.19 -18.09
C HIS A 153 -0.02 -4.05 -18.90
N LYS A 154 0.62 -4.37 -20.04
CA LYS A 154 1.36 -3.41 -20.87
C LYS A 154 0.63 -2.09 -21.16
N THR A 155 -0.69 -2.16 -21.38
CA THR A 155 -1.50 -0.99 -21.68
C THR A 155 -1.82 -0.18 -20.42
N VAL A 156 -1.93 -0.82 -19.25
CA VAL A 156 -2.05 -0.14 -17.95
C VAL A 156 -0.77 0.64 -17.68
N ALA A 157 0.40 -0.02 -17.76
CA ALA A 157 1.70 0.64 -17.55
C ALA A 157 1.92 1.84 -18.49
N LEU A 158 1.47 1.75 -19.75
CA LEU A 158 1.52 2.87 -20.69
C LEU A 158 0.62 4.03 -20.24
N ILE A 159 -0.61 3.75 -19.82
CA ILE A 159 -1.56 4.77 -19.34
C ILE A 159 -1.05 5.41 -18.06
N GLU A 160 -0.50 4.64 -17.12
CA GLU A 160 0.15 5.15 -15.90
C GLU A 160 1.27 6.13 -16.23
N ALA A 161 2.15 5.80 -17.18
CA ALA A 161 3.21 6.69 -17.63
C ALA A 161 2.65 7.97 -18.27
N MET A 162 1.56 7.88 -19.02
CA MET A 162 0.88 9.05 -19.58
C MET A 162 0.25 9.93 -18.48
N ILE A 163 -0.43 9.33 -17.50
CA ILE A 163 -1.00 10.04 -16.35
C ILE A 163 0.10 10.74 -15.55
N ALA A 164 1.22 10.06 -15.28
CA ALA A 164 2.35 10.67 -14.60
C ALA A 164 2.91 11.89 -15.37
N ARG A 165 3.01 11.80 -16.70
CA ARG A 165 3.42 12.95 -17.55
C ARG A 165 2.40 14.08 -17.51
N ALA A 166 1.10 13.76 -17.48
CA ALA A 166 0.05 14.76 -17.33
C ALA A 166 0.16 15.47 -15.97
N PHE A 167 0.37 14.73 -14.88
CA PHE A 167 0.58 15.34 -13.55
C PHE A 167 1.84 16.19 -13.47
N ILE A 168 2.95 15.77 -14.05
CA ILE A 168 4.17 16.58 -14.12
C ILE A 168 3.91 17.90 -14.87
N ALA A 169 3.19 17.85 -15.99
CA ALA A 169 2.83 19.03 -16.76
C ALA A 169 1.83 19.94 -16.00
N ALA A 170 0.89 19.35 -15.25
CA ALA A 170 -0.11 20.10 -14.49
C ALA A 170 0.41 20.68 -13.17
N ALA A 171 1.47 20.09 -12.59
CA ALA A 171 1.93 20.40 -11.24
C ALA A 171 2.18 21.89 -10.94
N PRO A 172 2.76 22.72 -11.85
CA PRO A 172 2.98 24.14 -11.58
C PRO A 172 1.69 24.98 -11.54
N HIS A 173 0.59 24.46 -12.10
CA HIS A 173 -0.64 25.21 -12.37
C HIS A 173 -1.81 24.79 -11.48
N VAL A 174 -1.80 23.55 -10.98
CA VAL A 174 -2.80 23.06 -10.04
C VAL A 174 -2.41 23.46 -8.61
N VAL A 175 -3.12 24.44 -8.09
CA VAL A 175 -2.86 25.05 -6.78
C VAL A 175 -4.08 24.88 -5.87
N PHE A 176 -3.83 24.60 -4.59
CA PHE A 176 -4.85 24.46 -3.56
C PHE A 176 -4.63 25.45 -2.42
N ASP A 177 -5.71 25.98 -1.88
CA ASP A 177 -5.68 26.76 -0.65
C ASP A 177 -5.69 25.83 0.56
N THR A 178 -4.69 26.02 1.43
CA THR A 178 -4.61 25.39 2.75
C THR A 178 -5.46 26.15 3.76
N LYS A 179 -5.83 25.52 4.88
CA LYS A 179 -6.54 26.22 5.97
C LYS A 179 -5.75 27.36 6.60
N SER A 180 -4.42 27.34 6.44
CA SER A 180 -3.52 28.40 6.92
C SER A 180 -3.48 29.63 6.00
N GLY A 181 -4.20 29.62 4.87
CA GLY A 181 -4.16 30.67 3.86
C GLY A 181 -2.94 30.61 2.93
N LYS A 182 -2.05 29.63 3.10
CA LYS A 182 -0.97 29.34 2.14
C LYS A 182 -1.50 28.59 0.93
N LYS A 183 -0.82 28.76 -0.20
CA LYS A 183 -1.04 28.02 -1.44
C LYS A 183 -0.06 26.85 -1.55
N ILE A 184 -0.53 25.71 -2.02
CA ILE A 184 0.28 24.51 -2.24
C ILE A 184 -0.01 23.91 -3.61
N VAL A 185 1.04 23.45 -4.30
CA VAL A 185 0.93 22.82 -5.62
C VAL A 185 0.66 21.32 -5.52
N LEU A 186 0.14 20.72 -6.59
CA LEU A 186 -0.21 19.29 -6.64
C LEU A 186 0.91 18.35 -6.17
N SER A 187 2.17 18.62 -6.52
CA SER A 187 3.30 17.77 -6.11
C SER A 187 3.63 17.82 -4.61
N HIS A 188 3.17 18.86 -3.91
CA HIS A 188 3.48 19.09 -2.49
C HIS A 188 2.28 18.83 -1.57
N ILE A 189 1.11 18.43 -2.10
CA ILE A 189 -0.10 18.26 -1.28
C ILE A 189 0.08 17.27 -0.11
N HIS A 190 1.03 16.34 -0.21
CA HIS A 190 1.37 15.39 0.85
C HIS A 190 1.89 16.07 2.13
N GLU A 191 2.34 17.32 2.05
CA GLU A 191 2.78 18.13 3.18
C GLU A 191 1.60 18.74 3.96
N ASP A 192 0.40 18.78 3.38
CA ASP A 192 -0.83 19.28 4.00
C ASP A 192 -1.93 18.21 3.97
N LEU A 193 -2.17 17.54 5.11
CA LEU A 193 -3.16 16.46 5.19
C LEU A 193 -4.60 16.90 4.90
N ASP A 194 -4.94 18.18 5.05
CA ASP A 194 -6.28 18.69 4.75
C ASP A 194 -6.49 18.84 3.25
N VAL A 195 -5.47 19.26 2.51
CA VAL A 195 -5.48 19.23 1.04
C VAL A 195 -5.38 17.79 0.54
N PHE A 196 -4.40 17.01 1.03
CA PHE A 196 -4.18 15.61 0.62
C PHE A 196 -5.45 14.77 0.66
N CYS A 197 -6.24 14.84 1.74
CA CYS A 197 -7.46 14.05 1.88
C CYS A 197 -8.66 14.57 1.08
N ARG A 198 -8.57 15.74 0.44
CA ARG A 198 -9.61 16.27 -0.46
C ARG A 198 -9.33 15.97 -1.93
N VAL A 199 -8.08 15.62 -2.27
CA VAL A 199 -7.69 15.32 -3.64
C VAL A 199 -7.85 13.82 -3.87
N ASP A 200 -8.69 13.47 -4.84
CA ASP A 200 -8.92 12.11 -5.31
C ASP A 200 -8.78 12.04 -6.84
N ASP A 201 -9.12 10.89 -7.44
CA ASP A 201 -8.98 10.65 -8.88
C ASP A 201 -9.79 11.61 -9.76
N SER A 202 -10.76 12.35 -9.19
CA SER A 202 -11.48 13.41 -9.92
C SER A 202 -10.55 14.52 -10.43
N ILE A 203 -9.34 14.66 -9.86
CA ILE A 203 -8.29 15.55 -10.33
C ILE A 203 -7.96 15.34 -11.80
N LEU A 204 -8.04 14.10 -12.29
CA LEU A 204 -7.81 13.77 -13.70
C LEU A 204 -8.88 14.44 -14.58
N GLN A 205 -10.14 14.36 -14.18
CA GLN A 205 -11.24 14.98 -14.91
C GLN A 205 -11.20 16.50 -14.83
N MET A 206 -10.79 17.05 -13.69
CA MET A 206 -10.57 18.50 -13.51
C MET A 206 -9.49 19.02 -14.47
N ILE A 207 -8.34 18.35 -14.55
CA ILE A 207 -7.25 18.73 -15.46
C ILE A 207 -7.69 18.57 -16.92
N ALA A 208 -8.35 17.47 -17.26
CA ALA A 208 -8.80 17.19 -18.64
C ALA A 208 -9.84 18.18 -19.18
N ARG A 209 -10.62 18.82 -18.29
CA ARG A 209 -11.67 19.79 -18.65
C ARG A 209 -11.27 21.25 -18.43
N SER A 210 -10.03 21.51 -18.07
CA SER A 210 -9.59 22.87 -17.77
C SER A 210 -9.21 23.63 -19.05
N ASP A 211 -9.71 24.87 -19.17
CA ASP A 211 -9.32 25.83 -20.22
C ASP A 211 -8.14 26.73 -19.78
N GLN A 212 -7.47 26.41 -18.66
CA GLN A 212 -6.32 27.19 -18.23
C GLN A 212 -5.13 26.98 -19.19
N PRO A 213 -4.50 28.05 -19.71
CA PRO A 213 -3.40 27.92 -20.68
C PRO A 213 -2.22 27.05 -20.19
N GLY A 214 -1.95 27.04 -18.88
CA GLY A 214 -0.90 26.19 -18.29
C GLY A 214 -1.22 24.69 -18.30
N LEU A 215 -2.49 24.30 -18.46
CA LEU A 215 -2.93 22.90 -18.38
C LEU A 215 -3.13 22.24 -19.75
N GLU A 216 -2.95 22.97 -20.85
CA GLU A 216 -3.15 22.48 -22.22
C GLU A 216 -2.39 21.16 -22.49
N ARG A 217 -1.12 21.11 -22.09
CA ARG A 217 -0.28 19.92 -22.28
C ARG A 217 -0.80 18.72 -21.48
N ALA A 218 -1.19 18.94 -20.23
CA ALA A 218 -1.70 17.88 -19.37
C ALA A 218 -3.06 17.37 -19.87
N SER A 219 -3.95 18.30 -20.22
CA SER A 219 -5.26 18.03 -20.80
C SER A 219 -5.15 17.22 -22.09
N SER A 220 -4.26 17.62 -23.02
CA SER A 220 -4.02 16.90 -24.28
C SER A 220 -3.58 15.44 -24.07
N ILE A 221 -2.73 15.18 -23.07
CA ILE A 221 -2.30 13.81 -22.71
C ILE A 221 -3.50 12.99 -22.19
N LEU A 222 -4.32 13.56 -21.30
CA LEU A 222 -5.49 12.89 -20.75
C LEU A 222 -6.57 12.64 -21.82
N GLN A 223 -6.77 13.57 -22.74
CA GLN A 223 -7.66 13.40 -23.89
C GLN A 223 -7.15 12.28 -24.82
N SER A 224 -5.83 12.19 -25.03
CA SER A 224 -5.23 11.08 -25.80
C SER A 224 -5.50 9.72 -25.16
N ILE A 225 -5.52 9.63 -23.83
CA ILE A 225 -5.94 8.40 -23.12
C ILE A 225 -7.41 8.09 -23.39
N SER A 226 -8.29 9.09 -23.23
CA SER A 226 -9.75 8.94 -23.41
C SER A 226 -10.13 8.52 -24.83
N GLU A 227 -9.48 9.09 -25.84
CA GLU A 227 -9.67 8.78 -27.27
C GLU A 227 -8.86 7.57 -27.73
N ARG A 228 -8.15 6.89 -26.81
CA ARG A 228 -7.31 5.73 -27.08
C ARG A 228 -6.20 5.97 -28.11
N ARG A 229 -5.72 7.21 -28.22
CA ARG A 229 -4.52 7.60 -28.98
C ARG A 229 -3.24 7.25 -28.21
N LEU A 230 -3.02 5.94 -28.04
CA LEU A 230 -1.93 5.39 -27.25
C LEU A 230 -0.72 5.04 -28.12
N ALA A 231 0.48 5.15 -27.55
CA ALA A 231 1.71 4.68 -28.20
C ALA A 231 1.65 3.17 -28.48
N ARG A 232 2.23 2.75 -29.60
CA ARG A 232 2.29 1.32 -29.97
C ARG A 232 3.47 0.63 -29.29
N ARG A 233 3.24 -0.58 -28.80
CA ARG A 233 4.31 -1.44 -28.29
C ARG A 233 5.21 -1.86 -29.45
N VAL A 234 6.50 -1.57 -29.35
CA VAL A 234 7.50 -1.94 -30.37
C VAL A 234 8.06 -3.35 -30.11
N ALA A 235 8.44 -3.66 -28.86
CA ALA A 235 8.98 -4.96 -28.49
C ALA A 235 8.66 -5.30 -27.03
N TYR A 236 8.88 -6.57 -26.65
CA TYR A 236 8.86 -7.06 -25.28
C TYR A 236 9.88 -8.20 -25.17
N VAL A 237 10.67 -8.19 -24.10
CA VAL A 237 11.71 -9.19 -23.83
C VAL A 237 11.62 -9.56 -22.34
N GLU A 238 11.59 -10.85 -22.06
CA GLU A 238 11.73 -11.38 -20.70
C GLU A 238 13.18 -11.75 -20.46
N CYS A 239 13.74 -11.22 -19.37
CA CYS A 239 15.11 -11.49 -18.97
C CYS A 239 15.09 -12.09 -17.56
N SER A 240 16.02 -12.99 -17.27
CA SER A 240 16.28 -13.39 -15.90
C SER A 240 16.69 -12.16 -15.07
N PRO A 241 16.25 -12.03 -13.81
CA PRO A 241 16.77 -10.99 -12.91
C PRO A 241 18.30 -11.01 -12.76
N THR A 242 18.94 -12.16 -13.01
CA THR A 242 20.40 -12.33 -12.96
C THR A 242 21.11 -12.07 -14.28
N GLN A 243 20.38 -11.88 -15.39
CA GLN A 243 20.97 -11.53 -16.68
C GLN A 243 21.40 -10.06 -16.66
N LYS A 244 22.72 -9.81 -16.66
CA LYS A 244 23.24 -8.48 -17.02
C LYS A 244 22.90 -8.21 -18.48
N MET A 245 22.04 -7.22 -18.72
CA MET A 245 21.78 -6.72 -20.07
C MET A 245 23.08 -6.13 -20.62
N SER A 246 23.81 -6.89 -21.44
CA SER A 246 24.94 -6.41 -22.24
C SER A 246 24.44 -5.61 -23.44
N GLY A 247 23.64 -4.58 -23.19
CA GLY A 247 23.18 -3.66 -24.22
C GLY A 247 24.27 -2.64 -24.52
N LYS A 248 24.97 -2.78 -25.66
CA LYS A 248 25.56 -1.60 -26.31
C LYS A 248 24.43 -0.59 -26.49
N LYS A 249 24.56 0.59 -25.86
CA LYS A 249 23.73 1.75 -26.20
C LYS A 249 23.95 2.00 -27.69
N TYR A 250 22.93 1.74 -28.50
CA TYR A 250 22.85 2.30 -29.85
C TYR A 250 22.34 3.73 -29.75
#